data_AF-A0A251PLA4-F1
#
_entry.id   AF-A0A251PLA4-F1
#
_cell.length_a   1.000
_cell.length_b   1.000
_cell.length_c   1.000
_cell.angle_alpha   90.00
_cell.angle_beta   90.00
_cell.angle_gamma   90.00
#
_symmetry.space_group_name_H-M   'P 1'
#
loop_
_entity.id
_entity.type
_entity.pdbx_description
1 polymer ?
#
loop_
_entity_poly.entity_id
_entity_poly.type
_entity_poly.pdbx_seq_one_letter_code
_entity_poly.pdbx_strand_id
1 'polypeptide(L)'
;MLRFKRGPIRVIETFLRSAPLIAGLQSETQVLDIKMSDHIEGLEPTACLKVILEQRAEFQSVAGIPQIYAGSLVLQSEIPQLRRFVWYWRRTIFVWTSIISFLTELVFILAFFRPITVPRGRPKIGLKSLSPKHHLLAQKQLSVSMEDYEDYNGNASMNKRPLNSV
;
A
#
# COMPACT_ATOMS: atom_id res chain seq x y z
N MET A 1 0.40 -18.05 42.87
CA MET A 1 1.09 -18.51 44.10
C MET A 1 2.18 -17.51 44.45
N LEU A 2 2.36 -17.15 45.73
CA LEU A 2 3.38 -16.18 46.13
C LEU A 2 4.78 -16.73 45.79
N ARG A 3 5.70 -15.90 45.27
CA ARG A 3 7.07 -16.37 45.02
C ARG A 3 7.82 -16.47 46.33
N PHE A 4 8.04 -17.70 46.79
CA PHE A 4 8.82 -17.98 47.98
C PHE A 4 10.30 -17.63 47.75
N LYS A 5 10.88 -16.86 48.66
CA LYS A 5 12.30 -16.56 48.70
C LYS A 5 12.94 -17.31 49.87
N ARG A 6 14.11 -17.91 49.63
CA ARG A 6 14.86 -18.60 50.69
C ARG A 6 15.36 -17.58 51.73
N GLY A 7 15.43 -17.99 53.00
CA GLY A 7 15.89 -17.16 54.13
C GLY A 7 17.16 -16.33 53.86
N PRO A 8 18.29 -16.93 53.44
CA PRO A 8 19.52 -16.15 53.18
C PRO A 8 19.40 -15.17 52.02
N ILE A 9 18.62 -15.52 50.99
CA ILE A 9 18.35 -14.63 49.85
C ILE A 9 17.56 -13.41 50.32
N ARG A 10 16.60 -13.62 51.23
CA ARG A 10 15.81 -12.53 51.82
C ARG A 10 16.70 -11.55 52.57
N VAL A 11 17.65 -12.04 53.39
CA VAL A 11 18.57 -11.18 54.15
C VAL A 11 19.44 -10.31 53.23
N ILE A 12 20.01 -10.90 52.19
CA ILE A 12 20.85 -10.18 51.22
C ILE A 12 20.02 -9.13 50.47
N GLU A 13 18.80 -9.48 50.05
CA GLU A 13 17.90 -8.56 49.37
C GLU A 13 17.48 -7.40 50.27
N THR A 14 17.14 -7.65 51.54
CA THR A 14 16.82 -6.60 52.51
C THR A 14 18.03 -5.71 52.77
N PHE A 15 19.24 -6.27 52.81
CA PHE A 15 20.47 -5.48 52.96
C PHE A 15 20.70 -4.55 51.76
N LEU A 16 20.58 -5.06 50.53
CA LEU A 16 20.70 -4.27 49.30
C LEU A 16 19.58 -3.22 49.18
N ARG A 17 18.36 -3.56 49.58
CA ARG A 17 17.22 -2.65 49.58
C ARG A 17 17.20 -1.66 50.74
N SER A 18 18.05 -1.82 51.77
CA SER A 18 18.05 -0.96 52.96
C SER A 18 18.24 0.53 52.64
N ALA A 19 19.18 0.86 51.75
CA ALA A 19 19.42 2.24 51.33
C ALA A 19 18.20 2.89 50.65
N PRO A 20 17.61 2.29 49.58
CA PRO A 20 16.41 2.85 48.97
C PRO A 20 15.14 2.72 49.83
N LEU A 21 15.07 1.78 50.78
CA LEU A 21 13.96 1.68 51.75
C LEU A 21 13.94 2.88 52.70
N ILE A 22 15.09 3.21 53.28
CA ILE A 22 15.23 4.33 54.24
C ILE A 22 14.99 5.66 53.51
N ALA A 23 15.44 5.75 52.26
CA ALA A 23 15.17 6.90 51.40
C ALA A 23 13.69 7.03 50.96
N GLY A 24 12.82 6.07 51.30
CA GLY A 24 11.40 6.06 50.93
C GLY A 24 11.13 5.84 49.44
N LEU A 25 12.16 5.45 48.67
CA LEU A 25 12.05 5.22 47.23
C LEU A 25 11.44 3.85 46.91
N GLN A 26 11.57 2.87 47.81
CA GLN A 26 11.11 1.50 47.57
C GLN A 26 10.47 0.88 48.82
N SER A 27 9.41 0.09 48.62
CA SER A 27 8.77 -0.73 49.66
C SER A 27 9.04 -2.22 49.43
N GLU A 28 9.11 -3.01 50.51
CA GLU A 28 9.23 -4.47 50.46
C GLU A 28 7.87 -5.12 50.15
N THR A 29 7.30 -4.79 48.99
CA THR A 29 6.00 -5.30 48.53
C THR A 29 6.18 -6.29 47.38
N GLN A 30 5.33 -7.31 47.34
CA GLN A 30 5.27 -8.27 46.25
C GLN A 30 3.98 -8.09 45.45
N VAL A 31 4.12 -7.79 44.16
CA VAL A 31 3.00 -7.72 43.22
C VAL A 31 2.77 -9.11 42.63
N LEU A 32 1.53 -9.60 42.74
CA LEU A 32 1.10 -10.87 42.16
C LEU A 32 0.13 -10.58 41.01
N ASP A 33 0.57 -10.85 39.78
CA ASP A 33 -0.28 -10.77 38.58
C ASP A 33 -0.96 -12.12 38.37
N ILE A 34 -2.29 -12.13 38.38
CA ILE A 34 -3.12 -13.32 38.18
C ILE A 34 -3.94 -13.08 36.91
N LYS A 35 -3.61 -13.83 35.86
CA LYS A 35 -4.35 -13.77 34.59
C LYS A 35 -5.52 -14.74 34.64
N MET A 36 -6.73 -14.21 34.58
CA MET A 36 -7.97 -14.97 34.43
C MET A 36 -8.43 -14.82 32.97
N SER A 37 -7.94 -15.68 32.08
CA SER A 37 -8.17 -15.59 30.63
C SER A 37 -9.34 -16.43 30.13
N ASP A 38 -9.92 -17.28 30.97
CA ASP A 38 -10.85 -18.34 30.52
C ASP A 38 -12.34 -17.99 30.71
N HIS A 39 -12.66 -16.70 30.82
CA HIS A 39 -14.04 -16.26 30.98
C HIS A 39 -14.64 -15.88 29.63
N ILE A 40 -15.50 -16.76 29.10
CA ILE A 40 -16.32 -16.48 27.92
C ILE A 40 -17.60 -15.79 28.41
N GLU A 41 -17.76 -14.51 28.09
CA GLU A 41 -19.00 -13.79 28.35
C GLU A 41 -20.15 -14.44 27.56
N GLY A 42 -21.28 -14.68 28.24
CA GLY A 42 -22.48 -15.26 27.64
C GLY A 42 -23.24 -14.26 26.76
N LEU A 43 -24.51 -14.58 26.43
CA LEU A 43 -25.38 -13.67 25.67
C LEU A 43 -25.70 -12.37 26.44
N GLU A 44 -25.65 -12.43 27.77
CA GLU A 44 -25.88 -11.29 28.66
C GLU A 44 -24.56 -10.63 29.05
N PRO A 45 -24.48 -9.29 29.02
CA PRO A 45 -23.27 -8.56 29.37
C PRO A 45 -22.97 -8.68 30.87
N THR A 46 -21.73 -9.01 31.23
CA THR A 46 -21.28 -9.05 32.63
C THR A 46 -21.11 -7.62 33.17
N ALA A 47 -22.02 -7.20 34.05
CA ALA A 47 -22.01 -5.83 34.60
C ALA A 47 -21.02 -5.62 35.75
N CYS A 48 -20.64 -6.67 36.47
CA CYS A 48 -19.78 -6.58 37.66
C CYS A 48 -18.92 -7.84 37.80
N LEU A 49 -17.65 -7.66 38.17
CA LEU A 49 -16.75 -8.75 38.54
C LEU A 49 -16.55 -8.75 40.05
N LYS A 50 -16.94 -9.85 40.70
CA LYS A 50 -16.67 -10.10 42.12
C LYS A 50 -15.47 -11.04 42.25
N VAL A 51 -14.36 -10.51 42.75
CA VAL A 51 -13.16 -11.30 43.06
C VAL A 51 -13.11 -11.57 44.55
N ILE A 52 -13.04 -12.84 44.94
CA ILE A 52 -12.91 -13.28 46.33
C ILE A 52 -11.55 -13.96 46.49
N LEU A 53 -10.78 -13.54 47.48
CA LEU A 53 -9.49 -14.15 47.83
C LEU A 53 -9.72 -15.08 49.02
N GLU A 54 -9.69 -16.38 48.77
CA GLU A 54 -9.82 -17.39 49.82
C GLU A 54 -8.45 -17.78 50.37
N GLN A 55 -8.40 -18.08 51.67
CA GLN A 55 -7.21 -18.60 52.32
C GLN A 55 -6.96 -20.04 51.86
N ARG A 56 -5.68 -20.40 51.69
CA ARG A 56 -5.29 -21.76 51.30
C ARG A 56 -5.77 -22.75 52.37
N ALA A 57 -6.38 -23.87 51.96
CA ALA A 57 -7.02 -24.88 52.82
C ALA A 57 -6.12 -25.51 53.91
N GLU A 58 -4.82 -25.24 53.88
CA GLU A 58 -3.82 -25.73 54.84
C GLU A 58 -3.73 -24.86 56.11
N PHE A 59 -4.25 -23.62 56.07
CA PHE A 59 -4.25 -22.73 57.21
C PHE A 59 -5.58 -22.81 57.97
N GLN A 60 -5.50 -23.13 59.27
CA GLN A 60 -6.63 -23.08 60.21
C GLN A 60 -7.31 -21.71 60.14
N SER A 61 -8.64 -21.69 60.29
CA SER A 61 -9.51 -20.49 60.20
C SER A 61 -9.13 -19.30 61.11
N VAL A 62 -8.15 -19.49 62.00
CA VAL A 62 -7.63 -18.51 62.96
C VAL A 62 -6.31 -17.87 62.50
N ALA A 63 -5.70 -18.33 61.40
CA ALA A 63 -4.37 -17.90 60.96
C ALA A 63 -4.30 -16.52 60.27
N GLY A 64 -5.39 -15.74 60.33
CA GLY A 64 -5.39 -14.35 59.89
C GLY A 64 -5.57 -14.15 58.39
N ILE A 65 -6.12 -12.98 58.05
CA ILE A 65 -6.39 -12.51 56.68
C ILE A 65 -5.04 -12.20 55.99
N PRO A 66 -4.84 -12.58 54.72
CA PRO A 66 -3.64 -12.20 53.99
C PRO A 66 -3.50 -10.67 53.94
N GLN A 67 -2.32 -10.15 54.29
CA GLN A 67 -2.06 -8.72 54.28
C GLN A 67 -1.93 -8.22 52.84
N ILE A 68 -2.99 -7.59 52.34
CA ILE A 68 -3.08 -7.02 50.99
C ILE A 68 -3.14 -5.51 51.12
N TYR A 69 -2.15 -4.82 50.56
CA TYR A 69 -2.06 -3.37 50.62
C TYR A 69 -2.82 -2.68 49.48
N ALA A 70 -2.85 -3.30 48.30
CA ALA A 70 -3.54 -2.79 47.13
C ALA A 70 -3.92 -3.95 46.19
N GLY A 71 -5.02 -3.78 45.46
CA GLY A 71 -5.43 -4.67 44.38
C GLY A 71 -5.78 -3.85 43.14
N SER A 72 -5.26 -4.27 41.98
CA SER A 72 -5.59 -3.67 40.69
C SER A 72 -6.15 -4.75 39.78
N LEU A 73 -7.30 -4.48 39.18
CA LEU A 73 -7.92 -5.35 38.18
C LEU A 73 -7.80 -4.68 36.81
N VAL A 74 -7.14 -5.36 35.87
CA VAL A 74 -7.03 -4.92 34.48
C VAL A 74 -7.84 -5.87 33.61
N LEU A 75 -9.00 -5.41 33.16
CA LEU A 75 -9.85 -6.16 32.23
C LEU A 75 -9.39 -5.88 30.81
N GLN A 76 -8.80 -6.88 30.15
CA GLN A 76 -8.47 -6.82 28.73
C GLN A 76 -9.60 -7.47 27.95
N SER A 77 -10.52 -6.65 27.43
CA SER A 77 -11.59 -7.12 26.55
C SER A 77 -11.08 -7.12 25.10
N GLU A 78 -10.89 -8.29 24.50
CA GLU A 78 -10.18 -8.42 23.22
C GLU A 78 -11.01 -7.94 22.00
N ILE A 79 -12.35 -7.77 22.09
CA ILE A 79 -13.22 -7.63 20.89
C ILE A 79 -14.35 -6.54 20.92
N PRO A 80 -14.65 -5.75 21.97
CA PRO A 80 -15.77 -4.79 21.89
C PRO A 80 -15.46 -3.54 21.04
N GLN A 81 -14.19 -3.16 20.92
CA GLN A 81 -13.81 -1.92 20.22
C GLN A 81 -13.91 -2.04 18.70
N LEU A 82 -13.52 -3.18 18.13
CA LEU A 82 -13.66 -3.43 16.69
C LEU A 82 -15.13 -3.47 16.27
N ARG A 83 -16.00 -4.05 17.11
CA ARG A 83 -17.46 -4.03 16.86
C ARG A 83 -18.00 -2.61 16.79
N ARG A 84 -17.53 -1.72 17.67
CA ARG A 84 -17.89 -0.28 17.65
C ARG A 84 -17.33 0.43 16.41
N PHE A 85 -16.11 0.10 16.00
CA PHE A 85 -15.49 0.63 14.79
C PHE A 85 -16.25 0.24 13.52
N VAL A 86 -16.58 -1.06 13.36
CA VAL A 86 -17.40 -1.56 12.25
C VAL A 86 -18.77 -0.88 12.21
N TRP A 87 -19.37 -0.63 13.37
CA TRP A 87 -20.68 0.04 13.45
C TRP A 87 -20.62 1.50 12.99
N TYR A 88 -19.60 2.26 13.40
CA TYR A 88 -19.37 3.61 12.88
C TYR A 88 -18.97 3.60 11.40
N TRP A 89 -18.19 2.61 10.97
CA TRP A 89 -17.69 2.49 9.60
C TRP A 89 -18.75 2.07 8.59
N ARG A 90 -19.84 1.41 9.01
CA ARG A 90 -20.88 0.93 8.10
C ARG A 90 -21.45 2.05 7.21
N ARG A 91 -21.64 3.25 7.75
CA ARG A 91 -22.12 4.41 6.97
C ARG A 91 -21.04 4.96 6.04
N THR A 92 -19.80 5.05 6.53
CA THR A 92 -18.66 5.56 5.75
C THR A 92 -18.32 4.64 4.59
N ILE A 93 -18.35 3.32 4.79
CA ILE A 93 -18.10 2.31 3.75
C ILE A 93 -19.13 2.46 2.63
N PHE A 94 -20.42 2.62 2.95
CA PHE A 94 -21.47 2.77 1.94
C PHE A 94 -21.28 4.02 1.06
N VAL A 95 -20.97 5.16 1.69
CA VAL A 95 -20.69 6.41 0.97
C VAL A 95 -19.42 6.27 0.12
N TRP A 96 -18.36 5.68 0.68
CA TRP A 96 -17.11 5.45 -0.04
C TRP A 96 -17.29 4.51 -1.23
N THR A 97 -18.04 3.43 -1.09
CA THR A 97 -18.34 2.52 -2.19
C THR A 97 -19.13 3.22 -3.29
N SER A 98 -20.05 4.12 -2.94
CA SER A 98 -20.80 4.92 -3.92
C SER A 98 -19.93 5.94 -4.66
N ILE A 99 -18.99 6.59 -3.96
CA ILE A 99 -18.04 7.53 -4.59
C ILE A 99 -17.11 6.78 -5.55
N ILE A 100 -16.57 5.64 -5.12
CA ILE A 100 -15.70 4.82 -5.98
C ILE A 100 -16.48 4.31 -7.19
N SER A 101 -17.70 3.77 -6.99
CA SER A 101 -18.52 3.27 -8.11
C SER A 101 -18.81 4.39 -9.12
N PHE A 102 -19.21 5.57 -8.63
CA PHE A 102 -19.44 6.74 -9.49
C PHE A 102 -18.19 7.17 -10.26
N LEU A 103 -17.03 7.21 -9.61
CA LEU A 103 -15.76 7.53 -10.27
C LEU A 103 -15.38 6.48 -11.32
N THR A 104 -15.57 5.19 -11.04
CA THR A 104 -15.29 4.13 -12.01
C THR A 104 -16.22 4.20 -13.22
N GLU A 105 -17.51 4.46 -13.01
CA GLU A 105 -18.48 4.68 -14.08
C GLU A 105 -18.16 5.93 -14.90
N LEU A 106 -17.78 7.03 -14.25
CA LEU A 106 -17.37 8.26 -14.92
C LEU A 106 -16.14 8.05 -15.80
N VAL A 107 -15.13 7.33 -15.30
CA VAL A 107 -13.92 6.99 -16.07
C VAL A 107 -14.26 6.04 -17.21
N PHE A 108 -15.13 5.05 -16.98
CA PHE A 108 -15.60 4.14 -18.01
C PHE A 108 -16.31 4.92 -19.13
N ILE A 109 -17.28 5.76 -18.78
CA ILE A 109 -17.94 6.66 -19.74
C ILE A 109 -16.90 7.52 -20.46
N LEU A 110 -16.02 8.23 -19.76
CA LEU A 110 -14.98 9.04 -20.41
C LEU A 110 -14.09 8.22 -21.36
N ALA A 111 -13.73 6.99 -21.01
CA ALA A 111 -12.95 6.09 -21.87
C ALA A 111 -13.75 5.64 -23.12
N PHE A 112 -15.04 5.33 -22.98
CA PHE A 112 -15.93 4.95 -24.08
C PHE A 112 -16.34 6.16 -24.94
N PHE A 113 -16.39 7.35 -24.36
CA PHE A 113 -16.66 8.61 -25.07
C PHE A 113 -15.37 9.27 -25.58
N ARG A 114 -14.16 8.86 -25.17
CA ARG A 114 -12.89 9.29 -25.79
C ARG A 114 -12.85 9.08 -27.31
N PRO A 115 -13.28 7.93 -27.88
CA PRO A 115 -13.35 7.78 -29.33
C PRO A 115 -14.41 8.67 -30.00
N ILE A 116 -15.31 9.30 -29.23
CA ILE A 116 -16.41 10.17 -29.72
C ILE A 116 -16.12 11.67 -29.52
N THR A 117 -15.41 12.05 -28.46
CA THR A 117 -15.11 13.45 -28.08
C THR A 117 -13.77 13.95 -28.57
N VAL A 118 -12.87 13.06 -29.03
CA VAL A 118 -11.77 13.47 -29.90
C VAL A 118 -12.37 13.54 -31.31
N PRO A 119 -12.76 14.72 -31.85
CA PRO A 119 -12.87 14.82 -33.30
C PRO A 119 -11.50 14.39 -33.79
N ARG A 120 -11.48 13.35 -34.62
CA ARG A 120 -10.31 12.84 -35.31
C ARG A 120 -9.63 14.05 -35.96
N GLY A 121 -8.72 14.68 -35.21
CA GLY A 121 -7.86 15.72 -35.71
C GLY A 121 -7.14 15.05 -36.85
N ARG A 122 -7.47 15.49 -38.05
CA ARG A 122 -6.88 15.00 -39.29
C ARG A 122 -5.41 14.73 -39.01
N PRO A 123 -4.84 13.56 -39.34
CA PRO A 123 -3.39 13.52 -39.46
C PRO A 123 -3.06 14.66 -40.42
N LYS A 124 -2.40 15.71 -39.90
CA LYS A 124 -1.79 16.71 -40.75
C LYS A 124 -0.99 15.89 -41.74
N ILE A 125 -1.28 16.15 -43.00
CA ILE A 125 -0.51 15.71 -44.16
C ILE A 125 0.95 16.13 -43.88
N GLY A 126 1.65 15.26 -43.16
CA GLY A 126 3.08 15.23 -43.03
C GLY A 126 3.52 14.37 -44.18
N LEU A 127 3.76 15.05 -45.30
CA LEU A 127 4.67 14.68 -46.37
C LEU A 127 5.03 13.19 -46.38
N LYS A 128 4.43 12.45 -47.33
CA LYS A 128 4.91 11.14 -47.77
C LYS A 128 6.44 11.20 -47.78
N SER A 129 7.09 10.52 -46.84
CA SER A 129 8.49 10.16 -47.01
C SER A 129 8.50 9.25 -48.23
N LEU A 130 8.75 9.87 -49.38
CA LEU A 130 8.96 9.18 -50.64
C LEU A 130 10.14 8.24 -50.38
N SER A 131 9.82 6.96 -50.20
CA SER A 131 10.81 5.90 -50.10
C SER A 131 11.79 6.05 -51.27
N PRO A 132 13.12 6.06 -51.04
CA PRO A 132 14.14 6.38 -52.05
C PRO A 132 14.26 5.34 -53.18
N LYS A 133 13.34 4.37 -53.27
CA LYS A 133 13.37 3.29 -54.26
C LYS A 133 12.81 3.69 -55.63
N HIS A 134 11.97 4.71 -55.72
CA HIS A 134 11.38 5.14 -57.00
C HIS A 134 12.24 6.14 -57.78
N HIS A 135 13.18 6.82 -57.14
CA HIS A 135 14.05 7.80 -57.81
C HIS A 135 15.13 7.13 -58.67
N LEU A 136 15.60 5.94 -58.26
CA LEU A 136 16.55 5.12 -59.03
C LEU A 136 15.91 4.50 -60.29
N LEU A 137 14.63 4.15 -60.23
CA LEU A 137 13.90 3.63 -61.39
C LEU A 137 13.57 4.75 -62.39
N ALA A 138 13.15 5.91 -61.91
CA ALA A 138 12.89 7.07 -62.77
C ALA A 138 14.19 7.60 -63.41
N GLN A 139 15.31 7.66 -62.69
CA GLN A 139 16.59 8.08 -63.25
C GLN A 139 17.13 7.08 -64.28
N LYS A 140 16.96 5.77 -64.04
CA LYS A 140 17.33 4.74 -65.03
C LYS A 140 16.46 4.79 -66.29
N GLN A 141 15.17 5.11 -66.15
CA GLN A 141 14.28 5.28 -67.31
C GLN A 141 14.58 6.55 -68.10
N LEU A 142 14.98 7.63 -67.42
CA LEU A 142 15.33 8.90 -68.06
C LEU A 142 16.72 8.84 -68.72
N SER A 143 17.68 8.09 -68.17
CA SER A 143 19.00 7.89 -68.81
C SER A 143 18.90 7.00 -70.06
N VAL A 144 18.07 5.96 -70.03
CA VAL A 144 17.84 5.09 -71.21
C VAL A 144 17.13 5.85 -72.33
N SER A 145 16.16 6.71 -72.00
CA SER A 145 15.45 7.50 -73.03
C SER A 145 16.29 8.65 -73.61
N MET A 146 17.40 9.02 -72.97
CA MET A 146 18.30 10.10 -73.39
C MET A 146 19.49 9.59 -74.22
N GLU A 147 19.89 8.31 -74.07
CA GLU A 147 20.82 7.64 -75.00
C GLU A 147 20.17 7.39 -76.38
N ASP A 148 18.88 7.04 -76.42
CA ASP A 148 18.17 6.80 -77.69
C ASP A 148 17.91 8.08 -78.52
N TYR A 149 18.02 9.27 -77.91
CA TYR A 149 17.81 10.56 -78.58
C TYR A 149 19.11 11.23 -79.09
N GLU A 150 20.28 10.82 -78.59
CA GLU A 150 21.58 11.32 -79.06
C GLU A 150 22.02 10.67 -80.39
N ASP A 151 21.56 9.45 -80.71
CA ASP A 151 21.92 8.76 -81.96
C ASP A 151 21.16 9.31 -83.19
N TYR A 152 20.02 9.97 -82.99
CA TYR A 152 19.19 10.52 -84.08
C TYR A 152 19.48 12.00 -84.43
N ASN A 153 20.36 12.69 -83.71
CA ASN A 153 20.57 14.14 -83.86
C ASN A 153 22.02 14.54 -84.23
N GLY A 154 22.84 13.60 -84.74
CA GLY A 154 24.25 13.83 -85.11
C GLY A 154 24.51 14.21 -86.58
N ASN A 155 23.50 14.27 -87.45
CA ASN A 155 23.69 14.32 -88.91
C ASN A 155 22.78 15.31 -89.65
N ALA A 156 22.20 16.29 -88.95
CA ALA A 156 21.47 17.38 -89.58
C ALA A 156 22.06 18.75 -89.22
N SER A 157 22.67 19.38 -90.24
CA SER A 157 22.81 20.84 -90.41
C SER A 157 24.13 21.50 -90.00
N MET A 158 25.10 21.52 -90.95
CA MET A 158 25.79 22.77 -91.33
C MET A 158 26.43 22.59 -92.73
N ASN A 159 25.73 22.93 -93.82
CA ASN A 159 25.62 24.26 -94.44
C ASN A 159 26.79 24.62 -95.38
N LYS A 160 26.41 25.15 -96.55
CA LYS A 160 27.14 26.02 -97.50
C LYS A 160 27.84 25.35 -98.70
N ARG A 161 27.15 25.36 -99.84
CA ARG A 161 27.78 25.60 -101.17
C ARG A 161 28.16 27.09 -101.28
N PRO A 162 29.23 27.46 -102.01
CA PRO A 162 29.01 27.91 -103.39
C PRO A 162 30.13 27.57 -104.41
N LEU A 163 29.69 27.54 -105.68
CA LEU A 163 30.34 27.86 -106.96
C LEU A 163 31.75 27.33 -107.37
N ASN A 164 31.72 26.50 -108.42
CA ASN A 164 32.52 26.42 -109.66
C ASN A 164 33.83 27.23 -109.82
N SER A 165 34.90 26.55 -110.27
CA SER A 165 35.56 26.73 -111.60
C SER A 165 36.94 26.03 -111.63
N VAL A 166 37.17 25.09 -112.57
CA VAL A 166 38.14 25.10 -113.70
C VAL A 166 37.80 23.89 -114.57
#